data_AF-A0A7R8ZH68-F1
#
_entry.id   AF-A0A7R8ZH68-F1
#
_cell.length_a   1.000
_cell.length_b   1.000
_cell.length_c   1.000
_cell.angle_alpha   90.00
_cell.angle_beta   90.00
_cell.angle_gamma   90.00
#
_symmetry.space_group_name_H-M   'P 1'
#
loop_
_entity.id
_entity.type
_entity.pdbx_description
1 polymer ?
#
loop_
_entity_poly.entity_id
_entity_poly.type
_entity_poly.pdbx_seq_one_letter_code
_entity_poly.pdbx_strand_id
1 'polypeptide(L)'
;GAFKCPEKDGQYEGPTLRVLVLFTESAYGAFKCPEKDGQYEDPTLRVLVLFTESAYGAFKCPEKDGQYEDPVQCDKYYECQDGKAKEKLCPDGLMFDETIRKINKCDQPFNVDCGDRIELQPPQGNNNCPRKNGFFSHPDPSNCHVFYNCIGGEYTEIACTSGLHFDEYQGICVWPDTAGRTGCGKTEGEWTVWVAGQELDRARSGQQDRN
;
A
#
# COMPACT_ATOMS: atom_id res chain seq x y z
N GLY A 1 -16.84 9.30 12.50
CA GLY A 1 -16.69 10.54 11.71
C GLY A 1 -17.91 10.70 10.84
N ALA A 2 -18.46 11.91 10.73
CA ALA A 2 -19.62 12.19 9.89
C ALA A 2 -19.25 12.04 8.40
N PHE A 3 -19.99 11.23 7.65
CA PHE A 3 -19.81 11.07 6.21
C PHE A 3 -20.64 12.12 5.46
N LYS A 4 -20.02 12.80 4.50
CA LYS A 4 -20.67 13.79 3.62
C LYS A 4 -21.17 13.08 2.35
N CYS A 5 -22.41 13.34 1.93
CA CYS A 5 -22.93 12.79 0.68
C CYS A 5 -22.39 13.56 -0.54
N PRO A 6 -21.96 12.88 -1.62
CA PRO A 6 -21.64 13.53 -2.89
C PRO A 6 -22.90 13.82 -3.73
N GLU A 7 -22.84 14.88 -4.53
CA GLU A 7 -23.89 15.26 -5.47
C GLU A 7 -23.88 14.32 -6.70
N LYS A 8 -24.88 13.43 -6.75
CA LYS A 8 -25.35 12.63 -7.89
C LYS A 8 -24.37 11.58 -8.44
N ASP A 9 -24.87 10.34 -8.43
CA ASP A 9 -24.39 9.14 -9.14
C ASP A 9 -23.05 8.52 -8.71
N GLY A 10 -22.77 8.46 -7.39
CA GLY A 10 -21.53 7.84 -6.85
C GLY A 10 -21.78 6.59 -6.00
N GLN A 11 -21.14 5.48 -6.36
CA GLN A 11 -20.96 4.30 -5.50
C GLN A 11 -20.31 4.69 -4.16
N TYR A 12 -20.73 4.06 -3.06
CA TYR A 12 -20.04 4.15 -1.78
C TYR A 12 -18.92 3.09 -1.72
N GLU A 13 -17.67 3.51 -1.59
CA GLU A 13 -16.58 2.65 -1.09
C GLU A 13 -16.17 3.14 0.31
N GLY A 14 -16.33 2.27 1.32
CA GLY A 14 -15.88 2.50 2.68
C GLY A 14 -14.93 1.38 3.14
N PRO A 15 -14.02 1.64 4.10
CA PRO A 15 -12.83 0.83 4.35
C PRO A 15 -13.06 -0.54 4.99
N THR A 16 -14.31 -0.94 5.27
CA THR A 16 -14.61 -2.24 5.90
C THR A 16 -15.89 -2.92 5.41
N LEU A 17 -16.58 -2.39 4.39
CA LEU A 17 -17.81 -3.03 3.89
C LEU A 17 -18.12 -2.62 2.45
N ARG A 18 -18.07 -3.58 1.51
CA ARG A 18 -18.70 -3.44 0.19
C ARG A 18 -20.17 -3.81 0.31
N VAL A 19 -21.04 -2.81 0.52
CA VAL A 19 -22.48 -3.01 0.41
C VAL A 19 -22.86 -2.92 -1.06
N LEU A 20 -23.02 -4.07 -1.72
CA LEU A 20 -23.64 -4.13 -3.03
C LEU A 20 -25.15 -3.89 -2.85
N VAL A 21 -25.60 -2.64 -3.01
CA VAL A 21 -27.02 -2.32 -3.08
C VAL A 21 -27.55 -2.84 -4.42
N LEU A 22 -28.01 -4.09 -4.43
CA LEU A 22 -28.73 -4.63 -5.57
C LEU A 22 -30.14 -4.04 -5.56
N PHE A 23 -30.38 -3.09 -6.46
CA PHE A 23 -31.72 -2.61 -6.76
C PHE A 23 -32.52 -3.78 -7.37
N THR A 24 -33.49 -4.32 -6.64
CA THR A 24 -34.56 -5.08 -7.30
C THR A 24 -35.50 -4.06 -7.96
N GLU A 25 -35.97 -4.34 -9.17
CA GLU A 25 -36.69 -3.42 -10.07
C GLU A 25 -38.02 -2.83 -9.53
N SER A 26 -38.36 -3.03 -8.26
CA SER A 26 -39.67 -2.66 -7.70
C SER A 26 -39.71 -1.37 -6.88
N ALA A 27 -38.59 -0.63 -6.77
CA ALA A 27 -38.55 0.61 -5.99
C ALA A 27 -38.04 1.82 -6.79
N TYR A 28 -38.77 2.21 -7.85
CA TYR A 28 -38.68 3.57 -8.39
C TYR A 28 -39.36 4.54 -7.41
N GLY A 29 -38.69 4.83 -6.30
CA GLY A 29 -39.07 5.88 -5.36
C GLY A 29 -37.85 6.74 -5.07
N ALA A 30 -37.85 7.97 -5.54
CA ALA A 30 -36.76 8.92 -5.35
C ALA A 30 -36.46 9.12 -3.85
N PHE A 31 -35.30 8.65 -3.39
CA PHE A 31 -34.83 8.93 -2.04
C PHE A 31 -34.41 10.40 -1.94
N LYS A 32 -35.19 11.21 -1.22
CA LYS A 32 -34.76 12.54 -0.76
C LYS A 32 -34.03 12.39 0.57
N CYS A 33 -32.82 12.90 0.66
CA CYS A 33 -32.12 13.08 1.93
C CYS A 33 -32.84 14.16 2.77
N PRO A 34 -33.09 13.94 4.08
CA PRO A 34 -33.56 14.99 4.97
C PRO A 34 -32.42 15.94 5.33
N GLU A 35 -32.65 17.26 5.24
CA GLU A 35 -31.77 18.24 5.85
C GLU A 35 -31.94 18.23 7.37
N LYS A 36 -30.82 17.99 8.05
CA LYS A 36 -30.50 18.31 9.46
C LYS A 36 -31.13 17.44 10.56
N ASP A 37 -30.21 16.89 11.34
CA ASP A 37 -30.30 16.54 12.76
C ASP A 37 -31.55 15.75 13.20
N GLY A 38 -31.48 14.42 13.10
CA GLY A 38 -32.49 13.56 13.71
C GLY A 38 -32.09 12.10 13.73
N GLN A 39 -31.94 11.55 14.92
CA GLN A 39 -31.86 10.11 15.16
C GLN A 39 -33.14 9.43 14.61
N TYR A 40 -33.00 8.29 13.95
CA TYR A 40 -34.12 7.50 13.47
C TYR A 40 -34.43 6.39 14.49
N GLU A 41 -35.56 6.51 15.20
CA GLU A 41 -36.22 5.36 15.83
C GLU A 41 -37.44 4.98 14.97
N ASP A 42 -37.43 3.76 14.40
CA ASP A 42 -38.58 3.20 13.68
C ASP A 42 -39.36 2.24 14.60
N PRO A 43 -40.64 2.51 14.91
CA PRO A 43 -41.44 1.62 15.74
C PRO A 43 -42.07 0.44 14.97
N THR A 44 -41.75 0.24 13.69
CA THR A 44 -42.38 -0.80 12.85
C THR A 44 -41.44 -1.69 12.06
N LEU A 45 -40.13 -1.42 12.07
CA LEU A 45 -39.17 -2.22 11.34
C LEU A 45 -38.51 -3.26 12.26
N ARG A 46 -39.11 -4.45 12.37
CA ARG A 46 -38.34 -5.66 12.70
C ARG A 46 -37.42 -5.94 11.50
N VAL A 47 -36.30 -5.22 11.41
CA VAL A 47 -35.21 -5.58 10.52
C VAL A 47 -34.69 -6.91 11.02
N LEU A 48 -35.18 -8.00 10.42
CA LEU A 48 -34.44 -9.25 10.39
C LEU A 48 -33.19 -8.92 9.59
N VAL A 49 -32.14 -8.50 10.29
CA VAL A 49 -30.78 -8.47 9.75
C VAL A 49 -30.44 -9.93 9.49
N LEU A 50 -30.79 -10.40 8.30
CA LEU A 50 -30.20 -11.61 7.76
C LEU A 50 -28.74 -11.28 7.54
N PHE A 51 -27.91 -11.64 8.52
CA PHE A 51 -26.49 -11.81 8.29
C PHE A 51 -26.39 -12.84 7.18
N THR A 52 -26.26 -12.39 5.94
CA THR A 52 -25.66 -13.23 4.91
C THR A 52 -24.21 -13.35 5.35
N GLU A 53 -23.91 -14.36 6.17
CA GLU A 53 -22.55 -14.85 6.31
C GLU A 53 -22.12 -15.12 4.87
N SER A 54 -21.30 -14.21 4.33
CA SER A 54 -20.64 -14.47 3.08
C SER A 54 -19.86 -15.75 3.36
N ALA A 55 -20.31 -16.84 2.77
CA ALA A 55 -19.57 -18.08 2.75
C ALA A 55 -18.35 -17.85 1.84
N TYR A 56 -17.38 -17.09 2.35
CA TYR A 56 -16.00 -17.33 1.99
C TYR A 56 -15.77 -18.78 2.40
N GLY A 57 -15.87 -19.68 1.42
CA GLY A 57 -15.61 -21.10 1.65
C GLY A 57 -14.27 -21.22 2.35
N ALA A 58 -14.22 -21.97 3.45
CA ALA A 58 -12.98 -22.21 4.16
C ALA A 58 -11.91 -22.69 3.17
N PHE A 59 -10.71 -22.09 3.22
CA PHE A 59 -9.61 -22.47 2.33
C PHE A 59 -9.39 -23.98 2.40
N LYS A 60 -9.36 -24.62 1.23
CA LYS A 60 -9.17 -26.06 1.13
C LYS A 60 -7.70 -26.36 0.93
N CYS A 61 -7.09 -26.99 1.93
CA CYS A 61 -5.71 -27.44 1.88
C CYS A 61 -5.45 -28.34 0.66
N PRO A 62 -4.46 -28.03 -0.19
CA PRO A 62 -4.03 -28.89 -1.28
C PRO A 62 -3.56 -30.26 -0.79
N GLU A 63 -2.68 -30.29 0.22
CA GLU A 63 -2.29 -31.50 0.97
C GLU A 63 -2.61 -31.34 2.46
N LYS A 64 -2.56 -32.45 3.21
CA LYS A 64 -2.87 -32.44 4.66
C LYS A 64 -2.03 -31.45 5.44
N ASP A 65 -0.74 -31.36 5.12
CA ASP A 65 0.22 -30.52 5.81
C ASP A 65 0.95 -29.63 4.80
N GLY A 66 1.32 -28.42 5.22
CA GLY A 66 2.12 -27.51 4.40
C GLY A 66 1.76 -26.03 4.56
N GLN A 67 2.42 -25.19 3.77
CA GLN A 67 2.12 -23.77 3.66
C GLN A 67 1.76 -23.47 2.21
N TYR A 68 0.64 -22.78 1.99
CA TYR A 68 0.08 -22.54 0.66
C TYR A 68 -0.32 -21.08 0.51
N GLU A 69 -0.15 -20.54 -0.69
CA GLU A 69 -0.52 -19.17 -1.01
C GLU A 69 -2.04 -18.94 -0.94
N ASP A 70 -2.42 -17.71 -0.61
CA ASP A 70 -3.79 -17.25 -0.82
C ASP A 70 -4.01 -16.86 -2.29
N PRO A 71 -5.17 -17.17 -2.91
CA PRO A 71 -5.40 -16.91 -4.33
C PRO A 71 -5.58 -15.44 -4.69
N VAL A 72 -5.73 -14.53 -3.72
CA VAL A 72 -6.03 -13.11 -3.97
C VAL A 72 -5.00 -12.19 -3.31
N GLN A 73 -4.58 -12.49 -2.09
CA GLN A 73 -3.73 -11.63 -1.28
C GLN A 73 -2.29 -12.15 -1.23
N CYS A 74 -1.32 -11.40 -1.78
CA CYS A 74 0.04 -11.91 -2.01
C CYS A 74 0.85 -12.13 -0.72
N ASP A 75 0.56 -11.37 0.33
CA ASP A 75 1.19 -11.48 1.64
C ASP A 75 0.40 -12.37 2.63
N LYS A 76 -0.66 -13.03 2.15
CA LYS A 76 -1.44 -14.02 2.92
C LYS A 76 -1.09 -15.44 2.48
N TYR A 77 -1.07 -16.34 3.45
CA TYR A 77 -0.87 -17.76 3.23
C TYR A 77 -1.63 -18.59 4.26
N TYR A 78 -1.76 -19.89 4.01
CA TYR A 78 -2.41 -20.84 4.90
C TYR A 78 -1.41 -21.88 5.38
N GLU A 79 -1.37 -22.08 6.70
CA GLU A 79 -0.73 -23.24 7.31
C GLU A 79 -1.78 -24.35 7.44
N CYS A 80 -1.56 -25.44 6.71
CA CYS A 80 -2.37 -26.64 6.79
C CYS A 80 -1.74 -27.64 7.75
N GLN A 81 -2.56 -28.17 8.65
CA GLN A 81 -2.22 -29.28 9.52
C GLN A 81 -3.40 -30.25 9.59
N ASP A 82 -3.17 -31.52 9.27
CA ASP A 82 -4.23 -32.55 9.19
C ASP A 82 -5.44 -32.11 8.32
N GLY A 83 -5.16 -31.38 7.25
CA GLY A 83 -6.17 -30.84 6.31
C GLY A 83 -6.95 -29.64 6.84
N LYS A 84 -6.60 -29.10 8.01
CA LYS A 84 -7.21 -27.89 8.56
C LYS A 84 -6.32 -26.68 8.25
N ALA A 85 -6.88 -25.74 7.50
CA ALA A 85 -6.21 -24.50 7.14
C ALA A 85 -6.28 -23.48 8.28
N LYS A 86 -5.15 -22.85 8.57
CA LYS A 86 -5.05 -21.68 9.43
C LYS A 86 -4.49 -20.51 8.61
N GLU A 87 -5.26 -19.44 8.49
CA GLU A 87 -4.81 -18.21 7.84
C GLU A 87 -3.63 -17.60 8.60
N LYS A 88 -2.65 -17.11 7.84
CA LYS A 88 -1.47 -16.39 8.29
C LYS A 88 -1.17 -15.23 7.35
N LEU A 89 -0.46 -14.25 7.88
CA LEU A 89 0.09 -13.13 7.12
C LEU A 89 1.59 -13.13 7.25
N CYS A 90 2.27 -12.82 6.15
CA CYS A 90 3.66 -12.42 6.21
C CYS A 90 3.83 -11.16 7.05
N PRO A 91 5.01 -10.95 7.67
CA PRO A 91 5.33 -9.68 8.32
C PRO A 91 5.08 -8.51 7.36
N ASP A 92 4.47 -7.42 7.86
CA ASP A 92 4.09 -6.27 7.04
C ASP A 92 5.26 -5.76 6.18
N GLY A 93 5.04 -5.74 4.86
CA GLY A 93 6.05 -5.38 3.86
C GLY A 93 6.78 -6.56 3.20
N LEU A 94 6.46 -7.80 3.58
CA LEU A 94 6.94 -9.02 2.90
C LEU A 94 5.80 -9.77 2.23
N MET A 95 6.13 -10.58 1.23
CA MET A 95 5.19 -11.36 0.43
C MET A 95 5.50 -12.86 0.54
N PHE A 96 4.48 -13.71 0.39
CA PHE A 96 4.65 -15.16 0.51
C PHE A 96 5.10 -15.79 -0.81
N ASP A 97 6.15 -16.60 -0.72
CA ASP A 97 6.70 -17.40 -1.82
C ASP A 97 6.81 -18.87 -1.39
N GLU A 98 5.95 -19.71 -1.98
CA GLU A 98 5.91 -21.13 -1.67
C GLU A 98 7.20 -21.88 -2.04
N THR A 99 8.00 -21.36 -2.97
CA THR A 99 9.22 -22.00 -3.48
C THR A 99 10.37 -21.95 -2.47
N ILE A 100 10.30 -21.06 -1.48
CA ILE A 100 11.30 -20.93 -0.41
C ILE A 100 11.30 -22.19 0.47
N ARG A 101 12.45 -22.87 0.59
CA ARG A 101 12.57 -24.12 1.37
C ARG A 101 12.67 -23.95 2.88
N LYS A 102 12.68 -22.71 3.37
CA LYS A 102 12.76 -22.37 4.81
C LYS A 102 11.37 -22.40 5.45
N ILE A 103 11.33 -22.43 6.79
CA ILE A 103 10.09 -22.35 7.58
C ILE A 103 9.41 -20.99 7.36
N ASN A 104 10.19 -19.91 7.31
CA ASN A 104 9.70 -18.61 6.89
C ASN A 104 9.82 -18.51 5.37
N LYS A 105 8.67 -18.45 4.70
CA LYS A 105 8.51 -18.36 3.26
C LYS A 105 8.15 -16.94 2.80
N CYS A 106 8.36 -15.94 3.66
CA CYS A 106 8.13 -14.54 3.33
C CYS A 106 9.43 -13.89 2.86
N ASP A 107 9.37 -13.17 1.74
CA ASP A 107 10.50 -12.45 1.14
C ASP A 107 10.09 -11.05 0.66
N GLN A 108 11.06 -10.28 0.20
CA GLN A 108 10.88 -8.94 -0.33
C GLN A 108 9.99 -8.96 -1.59
N PRO A 109 9.20 -7.92 -1.83
CA PRO A 109 8.30 -7.85 -2.99
C PRO A 109 8.98 -8.12 -4.33
N PHE A 110 10.21 -7.64 -4.51
CA PHE A 110 10.98 -7.82 -5.75
C PHE A 110 11.57 -9.22 -5.95
N ASN A 111 11.50 -10.09 -4.92
CA ASN A 111 11.93 -11.49 -5.00
C ASN A 111 10.75 -12.46 -5.21
N VAL A 112 9.50 -11.99 -5.09
CA VAL A 112 8.30 -12.83 -5.08
C VAL A 112 7.47 -12.57 -6.33
N ASP A 113 7.04 -13.64 -7.00
CA ASP A 113 6.04 -13.55 -8.06
C ASP A 113 4.63 -13.65 -7.47
N CYS A 114 3.93 -12.51 -7.42
CA CYS A 114 2.54 -12.47 -6.99
C CYS A 114 1.55 -12.94 -8.06
N GLY A 115 1.94 -13.01 -9.34
CA GLY A 115 1.00 -13.19 -10.44
C GLY A 115 -0.14 -12.18 -10.37
N ASP A 116 -1.38 -12.68 -10.33
CA ASP A 116 -2.60 -11.85 -10.25
C ASP A 116 -3.00 -11.48 -8.80
N ARG A 117 -2.22 -11.89 -7.79
CA ARG A 117 -2.49 -11.60 -6.36
C ARG A 117 -2.10 -10.16 -6.04
N ILE A 118 -3.04 -9.23 -6.21
CA ILE A 118 -2.79 -7.79 -6.02
C ILE A 118 -3.11 -7.28 -4.61
N GLU A 119 -3.85 -8.05 -3.81
CA GLU A 119 -4.24 -7.60 -2.47
C GLU A 119 -3.08 -7.76 -1.49
N LEU A 120 -3.01 -6.84 -0.52
CA LEU A 120 -2.03 -6.84 0.57
C LEU A 120 -2.72 -6.46 1.87
N GLN A 121 -2.13 -6.85 3.00
CA GLN A 121 -2.57 -6.37 4.29
C GLN A 121 -2.45 -4.83 4.37
N PRO A 122 -3.23 -4.14 5.22
CA PRO A 122 -3.08 -2.72 5.45
C PRO A 122 -1.67 -2.35 5.94
N PRO A 123 -1.08 -1.22 5.49
CA PRO A 123 0.24 -0.78 5.94
C PRO A 123 0.25 -0.54 7.46
N GLN A 124 1.29 -1.02 8.13
CA GLN A 124 1.50 -0.84 9.56
C GLN A 124 2.79 -0.05 9.86
N GLY A 125 3.26 0.69 8.87
CA GLY A 125 4.48 1.49 8.92
C GLY A 125 4.35 2.83 9.66
N ASN A 126 5.34 3.69 9.44
CA ASN A 126 5.44 5.06 9.92
C ASN A 126 5.96 5.98 8.80
N ASN A 127 6.35 7.22 9.13
CA ASN A 127 6.78 8.22 8.13
C ASN A 127 8.04 7.82 7.35
N ASN A 128 8.97 7.10 7.97
CA ASN A 128 10.24 6.72 7.36
C ASN A 128 10.20 5.30 6.77
N CYS A 129 9.35 4.45 7.34
CA CYS A 129 9.11 3.09 6.91
C CYS A 129 7.65 2.93 6.50
N PRO A 130 7.27 3.14 5.22
CA PRO A 130 5.89 2.99 4.75
C PRO A 130 5.26 1.64 5.12
N ARG A 131 6.07 0.58 5.19
CA ARG A 131 5.75 -0.72 5.82
C ARG A 131 6.80 -1.05 6.87
N LYS A 132 6.48 -1.96 7.80
CA LYS A 132 7.42 -2.36 8.85
C LYS A 132 8.71 -2.97 8.32
N ASN A 133 8.65 -3.68 7.20
CA ASN A 133 9.80 -4.33 6.58
C ASN A 133 9.92 -3.93 5.12
N GLY A 134 11.15 -3.78 4.63
CA GLY A 134 11.40 -3.49 3.23
C GLY A 134 12.48 -2.45 3.02
N PHE A 135 12.80 -2.22 1.76
CA PHE A 135 13.71 -1.15 1.35
C PHE A 135 12.89 -0.03 0.72
N PHE A 136 13.09 1.19 1.20
CA PHE A 136 12.30 2.35 0.81
C PHE A 136 13.21 3.49 0.40
N SER A 137 12.77 4.28 -0.58
CA SER A 137 13.42 5.52 -0.96
C SER A 137 13.53 6.47 0.23
N HIS A 138 14.59 7.27 0.26
CA HIS A 138 14.72 8.31 1.27
C HIS A 138 13.49 9.26 1.25
N PRO A 139 12.96 9.70 2.41
CA PRO A 139 11.78 10.57 2.48
C PRO A 139 11.97 11.92 1.78
N ASP A 140 13.18 12.48 1.83
CA ASP A 140 13.57 13.63 1.00
C ASP A 140 13.75 13.20 -0.47
N PRO A 141 12.91 13.67 -1.41
CA PRO A 141 12.98 13.30 -2.82
C PRO A 141 14.27 13.79 -3.51
N SER A 142 14.99 14.75 -2.92
CA SER A 142 16.28 15.20 -3.43
C SER A 142 17.41 14.22 -3.15
N ASN A 143 17.25 13.36 -2.14
CA ASN A 143 18.22 12.35 -1.76
C ASN A 143 17.92 11.02 -2.47
N CYS A 144 18.44 10.88 -3.68
CA CYS A 144 18.27 9.67 -4.47
C CYS A 144 19.32 8.58 -4.20
N HIS A 145 20.44 8.95 -3.57
CA HIS A 145 21.55 8.03 -3.32
C HIS A 145 21.43 7.31 -1.98
N VAL A 146 20.65 7.82 -1.03
CA VAL A 146 20.34 7.13 0.22
C VAL A 146 18.98 6.45 0.13
N PHE A 147 18.87 5.29 0.77
CA PHE A 147 17.62 4.57 0.97
C PHE A 147 17.57 3.98 2.38
N TYR A 148 16.38 3.62 2.83
CA TYR A 148 16.12 3.10 4.16
C TYR A 148 15.87 1.60 4.08
N ASN A 149 16.63 0.84 4.88
CA ASN A 149 16.32 -0.55 5.17
C ASN A 149 15.50 -0.61 6.46
N CYS A 150 14.23 -0.94 6.35
CA CYS A 150 13.30 -1.03 7.46
C CYS A 150 13.17 -2.47 7.95
N ILE A 151 13.31 -2.66 9.26
CA ILE A 151 13.08 -3.94 9.95
C ILE A 151 12.24 -3.65 11.19
N GLY A 152 11.03 -4.22 11.25
CA GLY A 152 10.12 -3.99 12.37
C GLY A 152 9.66 -2.53 12.55
N GLY A 153 9.78 -1.69 11.51
CA GLY A 153 9.46 -0.26 11.53
C GLY A 153 10.61 0.65 11.94
N GLU A 154 11.78 0.10 12.29
CA GLU A 154 13.01 0.86 12.49
C GLU A 154 13.84 0.85 11.21
N TYR A 155 14.37 2.01 10.82
CA TYR A 155 15.17 2.16 9.59
C TYR A 155 16.65 2.29 9.89
N THR A 156 17.46 1.76 8.97
CA THR A 156 18.88 2.09 8.83
C THR A 156 19.09 2.78 7.49
N GLU A 157 19.82 3.89 7.48
CA GLU A 157 20.17 4.58 6.24
C GLU A 157 21.31 3.84 5.53
N ILE A 158 21.14 3.58 4.24
CA ILE A 158 22.12 2.93 3.39
C ILE A 158 22.38 3.82 2.19
N ALA A 159 23.65 4.10 1.94
CA ALA A 159 24.12 4.86 0.80
C ALA A 159 24.44 3.92 -0.38
N CYS A 160 23.84 4.18 -1.54
CA CYS A 160 24.29 3.63 -2.81
C CYS A 160 25.73 4.08 -3.12
N THR A 161 26.50 3.17 -3.70
CA THR A 161 27.90 3.42 -4.07
C THR A 161 27.98 4.35 -5.29
N SER A 162 29.03 5.17 -5.38
CA SER A 162 29.44 5.89 -6.61
C SER A 162 28.34 6.62 -7.39
N GLY A 163 27.49 7.39 -6.70
CA GLY A 163 26.47 8.22 -7.36
C GLY A 163 25.33 7.43 -8.03
N LEU A 164 25.21 6.13 -7.73
CA LEU A 164 24.05 5.34 -8.10
C LEU A 164 22.82 5.80 -7.30
N HIS A 165 21.65 5.62 -7.89
CA HIS A 165 20.37 5.94 -7.28
C HIS A 165 19.63 4.65 -6.92
N PHE A 166 18.93 4.68 -5.79
CA PHE A 166 18.14 3.54 -5.35
C PHE A 166 16.84 3.43 -6.17
N ASP A 167 16.65 2.26 -6.79
CA ASP A 167 15.38 1.83 -7.38
C ASP A 167 14.64 0.94 -6.37
N GLU A 168 13.54 1.46 -5.85
CA GLU A 168 12.71 0.79 -4.85
C GLU A 168 11.95 -0.43 -5.39
N TYR A 169 11.59 -0.41 -6.67
CA TYR A 169 10.86 -1.52 -7.31
C TYR A 169 11.77 -2.73 -7.54
N GLN A 170 13.04 -2.48 -7.86
CA GLN A 170 14.03 -3.54 -8.05
C GLN A 170 14.82 -3.88 -6.78
N GLY A 171 14.74 -3.03 -5.74
CA GLY A 171 15.48 -3.19 -4.50
C GLY A 171 17.00 -3.04 -4.65
N ILE A 172 17.47 -2.35 -5.70
CA ILE A 172 18.89 -2.24 -6.04
C ILE A 172 19.31 -0.79 -6.38
N CYS A 173 20.60 -0.52 -6.25
CA CYS A 173 21.19 0.73 -6.72
C CYS A 173 21.52 0.63 -8.21
N VAL A 174 20.94 1.50 -9.02
CA VAL A 174 21.11 1.55 -10.48
C VAL A 174 21.60 2.92 -10.93
N TRP A 175 21.89 3.07 -12.22
CA TRP A 175 22.29 4.37 -12.77
C TRP A 175 21.15 5.40 -12.67
N PRO A 176 21.46 6.69 -12.50
CA PRO A 176 20.45 7.74 -12.33
C PRO A 176 19.36 7.78 -13.41
N ASP A 177 19.70 7.48 -14.66
CA ASP A 177 18.82 7.47 -15.81
C ASP A 177 17.82 6.30 -15.80
N THR A 178 18.10 5.23 -15.07
CA THR A 178 17.23 4.05 -14.98
C THR A 178 16.49 3.93 -13.65
N ALA A 179 16.89 4.68 -12.62
CA ALA A 179 16.31 4.55 -11.27
C ALA A 179 14.85 5.03 -11.15
N GLY A 180 14.32 5.72 -12.17
CA GLY A 180 12.94 6.24 -12.13
C GLY A 180 12.70 7.31 -11.06
N ARG A 181 13.75 7.87 -10.46
CA ARG A 181 13.69 8.90 -9.42
C ARG A 181 13.78 10.30 -10.03
N THR A 182 12.93 11.21 -9.57
CA THR A 182 12.95 12.63 -9.97
C THR A 182 13.29 13.52 -8.79
N GLY A 183 13.87 14.70 -9.04
CA GLY A 183 14.18 15.67 -7.99
C GLY A 183 15.55 15.50 -7.35
N CYS A 184 16.34 14.51 -7.79
CA CYS A 184 17.68 14.22 -7.29
C CYS A 184 18.59 15.46 -7.35
N GLY A 185 19.16 15.84 -6.21
CA GLY A 185 20.08 16.98 -6.10
C GLY A 185 19.42 18.37 -6.11
N LYS A 186 18.08 18.46 -6.09
CA LYS A 186 17.38 19.74 -5.87
C LYS A 186 17.37 20.03 -4.38
N THR A 187 18.28 20.86 -3.90
CA THR A 187 18.20 21.34 -2.52
C THR A 187 16.90 22.11 -2.31
N GLU A 188 16.26 21.96 -1.15
CA GLU A 188 15.15 22.82 -0.73
C GLU A 188 15.61 24.29 -0.77
N GLY A 189 15.30 24.98 -1.87
CA GLY A 189 15.82 26.33 -2.13
C GLY A 189 15.98 26.71 -3.60
N GLU A 190 15.96 25.74 -4.53
CA GLU A 190 16.03 26.04 -5.96
C GLU A 190 14.65 26.43 -6.53
N TRP A 191 14.12 27.55 -6.05
CA TRP A 191 12.93 28.18 -6.61
C TRP A 191 13.31 28.98 -7.85
N THR A 192 12.73 28.66 -9.01
CA THR A 192 12.73 29.54 -10.17
C THR A 192 11.99 30.83 -9.81
N VAL A 193 12.72 31.92 -9.62
CA VAL A 193 12.12 33.24 -9.45
C VAL A 193 11.64 33.70 -10.83
N TRP A 194 10.33 33.68 -11.06
CA TRP A 194 9.72 34.34 -12.21
C TRP A 194 9.83 35.86 -12.03
N VAL A 195 10.92 36.45 -12.50
CA VAL A 195 10.94 37.89 -12.78
C VAL A 195 10.41 38.03 -14.20
N ALA A 196 9.35 38.83 -14.37
CA ALA A 196 8.66 39.01 -15.66
C ALA A 196 9.65 39.17 -16.83
N GLY A 197 9.82 38.11 -17.63
CA GLY A 197 10.39 38.16 -18.96
C GLY A 197 11.80 37.61 -19.21
N GLN A 198 12.58 37.11 -18.23
CA GLN A 198 13.90 36.52 -18.54
C GLN A 198 14.30 35.35 -17.62
N GLU A 199 14.82 34.28 -18.24
CA GLU A 199 15.48 33.14 -17.63
C GLU A 199 16.90 33.57 -17.20
N LEU A 200 17.16 33.67 -15.89
CA LEU A 200 18.49 33.95 -15.35
C LEU A 200 18.99 32.71 -14.62
N ASP A 201 19.97 32.02 -15.21
CA ASP A 201 20.76 30.99 -14.52
C ASP A 201 21.40 31.62 -13.27
N ARG A 202 20.91 31.26 -12.07
CA ARG A 202 21.45 31.80 -10.83
C ARG A 202 22.46 30.86 -10.18
N ALA A 203 23.67 31.41 -10.07
CA ALA A 203 24.76 31.18 -9.11
C ALA A 203 24.72 29.92 -8.22
N ARG A 204 25.64 29.00 -8.54
CA ARG A 204 26.16 27.93 -7.67
C ARG A 204 26.69 28.51 -6.35
N SER A 205 26.08 28.18 -5.21
CA SER A 205 26.72 28.38 -3.90
C SER A 205 27.93 27.45 -3.79
N GLY A 206 29.05 28.00 -3.35
CA GLY A 206 30.38 27.50 -3.66
C GLY A 206 30.81 26.21 -2.99
N GLN A 207 31.74 25.51 -3.67
CA GLN A 207 32.90 24.86 -3.05
C GLN A 207 33.95 24.63 -4.15
N GLN A 208 34.92 25.54 -4.27
CA GLN A 208 36.19 25.23 -4.95
C GLN A 208 37.29 26.11 -4.36
N ASP A 209 37.66 25.83 -3.11
CA ASP A 209 38.93 26.28 -2.57
C ASP A 209 40.03 25.51 -3.31
N ARG A 210 40.68 26.22 -4.24
CA ARG A 210 42.01 25.91 -4.74
C ARG A 210 43.01 26.64 -3.85
N ASN A 211 43.90 25.89 -3.21
CA ASN A 211 45.31 26.23 -3.04
C ASN A 211 46.11 24.93 -2.91
#